data_AF-A0A1L9S138-F1
#
_entry.id   AF-A0A1L9S138-F1
#
_cell.length_a   1.000
_cell.length_b   1.000
_cell.length_c   1.000
_cell.angle_alpha   90.00
_cell.angle_beta   90.00
_cell.angle_gamma   90.00
#
_symmetry.space_group_name_H-M   'P 1'
#
loop_
_entity.id
_entity.type
_entity.pdbx_description
1 polymer ?
#
loop_
_entity_poly.entity_id
_entity_poly.type
_entity_poly.pdbx_seq_one_letter_code
_entity_poly.pdbx_strand_id
1 'polypeptide(L)' 'MPLSEEVTMTAAENTAHGHDIMRLLFEQKGELPISENAVRAAAKNSHCGYGVLTFLLDQTKSSQYQT' A
#
# COMPACT_ATOMS: atom_id res chain seq x y z
N MET A 1 2.84 -2.93 -17.89
CA MET A 1 3.96 -2.92 -16.92
C MET A 1 3.39 -3.14 -15.52
N PRO A 2 3.83 -4.22 -14.83
CA PRO A 2 3.45 -4.49 -13.44
C PRO A 2 4.06 -3.44 -12.50
N LEU A 3 3.42 -3.19 -11.36
CA LEU A 3 4.01 -2.38 -10.30
C LEU A 3 5.09 -3.20 -9.58
N SER A 4 6.17 -2.57 -9.12
CA SER A 4 7.20 -3.24 -8.31
C SER A 4 6.94 -3.06 -6.81
N GLU A 5 7.45 -3.98 -5.99
CA GLU A 5 7.42 -3.85 -4.52
C GLU A 5 8.07 -2.55 -4.04
N GLU A 6 9.13 -2.10 -4.72
CA GLU A 6 9.82 -0.85 -4.41
C GLU A 6 8.88 0.35 -4.54
N VAL A 7 8.07 0.42 -5.61
CA VAL A 7 7.12 1.52 -5.79
C VAL A 7 6.05 1.51 -4.68
N THR A 8 5.53 0.34 -4.32
CA THR A 8 4.58 0.21 -3.19
C THR A 8 5.21 0.66 -1.88
N MET A 9 6.46 0.26 -1.61
CA MET A 9 7.19 0.66 -0.41
C MET A 9 7.41 2.18 -0.37
N THR A 10 7.91 2.79 -1.45
CA THR A 10 8.14 4.24 -1.52
C THR A 10 6.84 5.03 -1.32
N ALA A 11 5.72 4.54 -1.88
CA ALA A 11 4.41 5.15 -1.65
C ALA A 11 3.99 5.05 -0.17
N ALA A 12 4.24 3.91 0.49
CA ALA A 12 3.95 3.72 1.91
C ALA A 12 4.83 4.58 2.83
N GLU A 13 6.08 4.84 2.46
CA GLU A 13 7.01 5.73 3.19
C GLU A 13 6.64 7.21 3.07
N ASN A 14 5.81 7.59 2.09
CA ASN A 14 5.49 8.98 1.83
C ASN A 14 4.62 9.58 2.95
N THR A 15 5.20 10.49 3.73
CA THR A 15 4.55 11.11 4.90
C THR A 15 3.55 12.21 4.56
N ALA A 16 3.57 12.75 3.34
CA ALA A 16 2.65 13.82 2.94
C ALA A 16 1.37 13.28 2.30
N HIS A 17 1.51 12.30 1.40
CA HIS A 17 0.43 11.82 0.54
C HIS A 17 0.41 10.29 0.37
N GLY A 18 1.09 9.53 1.24
CA GLY A 18 1.24 8.09 1.06
C GLY A 18 -0.08 7.33 0.89
N HIS A 19 -1.11 7.71 1.65
CA HIS A 19 -2.43 7.07 1.54
C HIS A 19 -3.09 7.35 0.17
N ASP A 20 -3.06 8.60 -0.30
CA ASP A 20 -3.67 8.97 -1.59
C ASP A 20 -2.93 8.35 -2.77
N ILE A 21 -1.59 8.31 -2.70
CA ILE A 21 -0.75 7.67 -3.71
C ILE A 21 -1.06 6.17 -3.76
N MET A 22 -1.13 5.49 -2.62
CA MET A 22 -1.43 4.06 -2.54
C MET A 22 -2.79 3.73 -3.15
N ARG A 23 -3.81 4.55 -2.86
CA ARG A 23 -5.14 4.42 -3.46
C ARG A 23 -5.10 4.61 -4.98
N LEU A 24 -4.44 5.66 -5.47
CA LEU A 24 -4.32 5.92 -6.90
C LEU A 24 -3.62 4.77 -7.65
N LEU A 25 -2.53 4.25 -7.08
CA LEU A 25 -1.79 3.12 -7.68
C LEU A 25 -2.69 1.89 -7.80
N PHE A 26 -3.49 1.62 -6.77
CA PHE A 26 -4.44 0.51 -6.77
C PHE A 26 -5.55 0.70 -7.80
N GLU A 27 -6.17 1.87 -7.88
CA GLU A 27 -7.21 2.16 -8.88
C GLU A 27 -6.72 1.95 -10.32
N GLN A 28 -5.44 2.22 -10.60
CA GLN A 28 -4.84 2.06 -11.92
C GLN A 28 -4.37 0.65 -12.25
N LYS A 29 -4.08 -0.18 -11.25
CA LYS A 29 -3.44 -1.51 -11.44
C LYS A 29 -4.25 -2.68 -10.92
N GLY A 30 -5.29 -2.43 -10.12
CA GLY A 30 -6.15 -3.44 -9.51
C GLY A 30 -5.51 -4.21 -8.37
N GLU A 31 -4.20 -4.39 -8.38
CA GLU A 31 -3.43 -5.06 -7.32
C GLU A 31 -2.11 -4.33 -7.08
N LEU A 32 -1.67 -4.33 -5.82
CA LEU A 32 -0.37 -3.83 -5.42
C LEU A 32 0.48 -4.99 -4.91
N PRO A 33 1.78 -5.07 -5.26
CA PRO A 33 2.70 -6.00 -4.63
C PRO A 33 2.98 -5.53 -3.21
N ILE A 34 2.33 -6.15 -2.23
CA ILE A 34 2.47 -5.82 -0.81
C ILE A 34 3.56 -6.69 -0.21
N SER A 35 4.71 -6.08 0.11
CA SER A 35 5.81 -6.74 0.80
C SER A 35 5.84 -6.38 2.29
N GLU A 36 6.54 -7.19 3.10
CA GLU A 36 6.78 -6.87 4.52
C GLU A 36 7.45 -5.49 4.68
N ASN A 37 8.34 -5.12 3.76
CA ASN A 37 8.99 -3.83 3.76
C ASN A 37 7.99 -2.68 3.59
N ALA A 38 7.01 -2.82 2.69
CA ALA A 38 5.96 -1.81 2.51
C ALA A 38 5.07 -1.67 3.76
N VAL A 39 4.74 -2.78 4.42
CA VAL A 39 3.98 -2.77 5.68
C VAL A 39 4.78 -2.09 6.80
N ARG A 40 6.07 -2.41 6.92
CA ARG A 40 6.97 -1.81 7.92
C ARG A 40 7.19 -0.31 7.65
N ALA A 41 7.30 0.08 6.39
CA ALA A 41 7.35 1.48 5.96
C ALA A 41 6.11 2.24 6.43
N ALA A 42 4.92 1.71 6.15
CA ALA A 42 3.66 2.28 6.60
C ALA A 42 3.61 2.39 8.14
N ALA A 43 4.04 1.36 8.87
CA ALA A 43 4.07 1.40 10.34
C ALA A 43 5.00 2.47 10.93
N LYS A 44 6.09 2.82 10.20
CA LYS A 44 7.02 3.89 10.61
C LYS A 44 6.55 5.29 10.21
N ASN A 45 5.57 5.41 9.31
CA ASN A 45 5.07 6.67 8.80
C ASN A 45 4.08 7.31 9.79
N SER A 46 4.56 8.25 10.61
CA SER A 46 3.74 8.88 11.67
C SER A 46 2.62 9.79 11.17
N HIS A 47 2.57 10.10 9.87
CA HIS A 47 1.63 11.08 9.31
C HIS A 47 0.51 10.40 8.53
N CYS A 48 0.85 9.49 7.60
CA CYS A 48 -0.12 8.76 6.78
C CYS A 48 -0.17 7.27 7.11
N GLY A 49 0.72 6.76 7.96
CA GLY A 49 0.96 5.33 8.14
C GLY A 49 -0.25 4.53 8.58
N TYR A 50 -1.11 5.09 9.43
CA TYR A 50 -2.35 4.43 9.84
C TYR A 50 -3.28 4.18 8.63
N GLY A 51 -3.50 5.21 7.79
CA GLY A 51 -4.33 5.09 6.60
C GLY A 51 -3.73 4.13 5.57
N VAL A 52 -2.41 4.20 5.38
CA VAL A 52 -1.68 3.26 4.51
C VAL A 52 -1.78 1.83 5.01
N LEU A 53 -1.58 1.58 6.32
CA LEU A 53 -1.67 0.23 6.91
C LEU A 53 -3.07 -0.34 6.79
N THR A 54 -4.11 0.42 7.11
CA THR A 54 -5.50 -0.02 6.95
C THR A 54 -5.78 -0.40 5.50
N PHE A 55 -5.35 0.45 4.56
CA PHE A 55 -5.49 0.18 3.13
C PHE A 55 -4.79 -1.12 2.71
N LEU A 56 -3.51 -1.30 3.07
CA LEU A 56 -2.73 -2.49 2.76
C LEU A 56 -3.37 -3.77 3.32
N LEU A 57 -3.84 -3.73 4.57
CA LEU A 57 -4.49 -4.88 5.20
C LEU A 57 -5.81 -5.25 4.52
N ASP A 58 -6.60 -4.27 4.11
CA ASP A 58 -7.86 -4.55 3.42
C ASP A 58 -7.63 -5.19 2.05
N GLN A 59 -6.58 -4.78 1.32
CA GLN A 59 -6.21 -5.45 0.07
C GLN A 59 -5.86 -6.93 0.27
N THR A 60 -5.17 -7.27 1.36
CA THR A 60 -4.84 -8.69 1.65
C THR A 60 -6.07 -9.52 2.05
N LYS A 61 -7.11 -8.90 2.62
CA LYS A 61 -8.38 -9.59 2.92
C LYS A 61 -9.18 -9.83 1.65
N SER A 62 -9.25 -8.85 0.76
CA SER A 62 -9.98 -8.96 -0.51
C SER A 62 -9.46 -10.08 -1.41
N SER A 63 -8.15 -10.32 -1.44
CA SER A 63 -7.56 -11.46 -2.18
C SER A 63 -7.87 -12.83 -1.58
N GLN A 64 -8.32 -12.93 -0.32
CA GLN A 64 -8.65 -14.19 0.36
C GLN A 64 -10.12 -14.64 0.16
N TYR A 65 -10.98 -13.78 -0.40
CA TYR A 65 -12.43 -14.04 -0.52
C TYR A 65 -12.97 -14.05 -1.96
N GLN A 66 -12.11 -14.15 -2.97
CA GLN A 66 -12.53 -14.41 -4.35
C GLN A 66 -12.28 -15.89 -4.71
N THR A 67 -13.30 -16.71 -4.43
CA THR A 67 -13.56 -18.05 -5.00
C THR A 67 -14.68 -17.97 -6.02
#